data_AF-N1UFY0-F1
#
_entry.id   AF-N1UFY0-F1
#
_cell.length_a   1.000
_cell.length_b   1.000
_cell.length_c   1.000
_cell.angle_alpha   90.00
_cell.angle_beta   90.00
_cell.angle_gamma   90.00
#
_symmetry.space_group_name_H-M   'P 1'
#
loop_
_entity.id
_entity.type
_entity.pdbx_description
1 polymer ?
#
loop_
_entity_poly.entity_id
_entity_poly.type
_entity_poly.pdbx_seq_one_letter_code
_entity_poly.pdbx_strand_id
1 'polypeptide(L)' 'MRFYLGFADGIPIVTCEASYDKDTVGFYNICTRQEFRKRGYASHILKCAL' A
#
# COMPACT_ATOMS: atom_id res chain seq x y z
N MET A 1 1.12 7.50 12.23
CA MET A 1 1.65 6.50 11.27
C MET A 1 0.67 5.32 11.21
N ARG A 2 0.40 4.80 10.02
CA ARG A 2 -0.44 3.61 9.79
C ARG A 2 0.24 2.68 8.79
N PHE A 3 0.01 1.37 8.95
CA PHE A 3 0.52 0.33 8.07
C PHE A 3 -0.64 -0.34 7.34
N TYR A 4 -0.53 -0.47 6.02
CA TYR A 4 -1.53 -1.12 5.19
C TYR A 4 -0.93 -2.38 4.57
N LEU A 5 -1.72 -3.45 4.56
CA LEU A 5 -1.44 -4.69 3.85
C LEU A 5 -2.60 -5.01 2.91
N GLY A 6 -2.29 -5.29 1.65
CA GLY A 6 -3.23 -5.81 0.68
C GLY A 6 -3.05 -7.31 0.49
N PHE A 7 -4.16 -8.04 0.46
CA PHE A 7 -4.18 -9.49 0.35
C PHE A 7 -4.82 -9.94 -0.96
N ALA A 8 -4.34 -11.06 -1.51
CA ALA A 8 -5.03 -11.85 -2.52
C ALA A 8 -5.02 -13.31 -2.06
N ASP A 9 -6.19 -13.94 -1.99
CA ASP A 9 -6.35 -15.34 -1.54
C ASP A 9 -5.69 -15.62 -0.17
N GLY A 10 -5.79 -14.65 0.75
CA GLY A 10 -5.19 -14.73 2.09
C GLY A 10 -3.68 -14.47 2.14
N ILE A 11 -3.03 -14.24 1.00
CA ILE A 11 -1.59 -13.97 0.91
C ILE A 11 -1.33 -12.46 0.89
N PRO A 12 -0.45 -11.91 1.73
CA PRO A 12 -0.06 -10.50 1.65
C PRO A 12 0.79 -10.26 0.39
N ILE A 13 0.32 -9.38 -0.48
CA ILE A 13 0.93 -9.11 -1.80
C ILE A 13 1.43 -7.67 -1.98
N VAL A 14 0.92 -6.74 -1.18
CA VAL A 14 1.32 -5.33 -1.23
C VAL A 14 1.34 -4.71 0.16
N THR A 15 2.31 -3.85 0.43
CA THR A 15 2.44 -3.09 1.69
C THR A 15 2.51 -1.60 1.40
N CYS A 16 2.11 -0.78 2.38
CA CYS A 16 2.32 0.66 2.38
C CYS A 16 2.44 1.18 3.82
N GLU A 17 3.41 2.05 4.07
CA GLU A 17 3.49 2.87 5.28
C GLU A 17 2.95 4.26 4.98
N ALA A 18 2.06 4.77 5.82
CA ALA A 18 1.47 6.10 5.66
C ALA A 18 1.68 6.94 6.93
N SER A 19 2.31 8.09 6.76
CA SER A 19 2.47 9.12 7.79
C SER A 19 1.56 10.29 7.46
N TYR A 20 0.73 10.68 8.42
CA TYR A 20 -0.28 11.73 8.25
C TYR A 20 0.15 12.95 9.07
N ASP A 21 0.21 14.11 8.43
CA ASP A 21 0.39 15.40 9.10
C ASP A 21 -0.51 16.45 8.45
N LYS A 22 -1.48 16.95 9.22
CA LYS A 22 -2.50 17.92 8.78
C LYS A 22 -3.12 17.53 7.42
N ASP A 23 -2.78 18.29 6.37
CA ASP A 23 -3.32 18.15 5.02
C ASP A 23 -2.40 17.34 4.09
N THR A 24 -1.38 16.69 4.66
CA THR A 24 -0.37 15.92 3.91
C THR A 24 -0.32 14.48 4.38
N VAL A 25 -0.11 13.59 3.40
CA VAL A 25 0.14 12.16 3.64
C VAL A 25 1.42 11.76 2.92
N GLY A 26 2.40 11.30 3.67
CA GLY A 26 3.64 10.71 3.15
C GLY A 26 3.50 9.20 3.05
N PHE A 27 3.76 8.66 1.86
CA PHE A 27 3.75 7.22 1.61
C PHE A 27 5.18 6.67 1.49
N TYR A 28 5.49 5.63 2.24
CA TYR A 28 6.81 5.01 2.31
C TYR A 28 6.69 3.49 2.16
N ASN A 29 7.81 2.84 1.81
CA ASN A 29 7.95 1.38 1.76
C ASN A 29 6.82 0.68 0.98
N ILE A 30 6.40 1.29 -0.14
CA ILE A 30 5.37 0.73 -1.02
C ILE A 30 6.01 -0.41 -1.82
N CYS A 31 5.66 -1.64 -1.46
CA CYS A 31 6.26 -2.83 -2.04
C CYS A 31 5.15 -3.75 -2.56
N THR A 32 5.27 -4.21 -3.80
CA THR A 32 4.43 -5.27 -4.35
C THR A 32 5.30 -6.48 -4.68
N ARG A 33 4.86 -7.66 -4.22
CA ARG A 33 5.47 -8.95 -4.56
C ARG A 33 5.63 -9.08 -6.09
N GLN A 34 6.75 -9.63 -6.54
CA GLN A 34 7.19 -9.55 -7.93
C GLN A 34 6.17 -10.14 -8.90
N GLU A 35 5.62 -11.29 -8.57
CA GLU A 35 4.63 -12.06 -9.32
C GLU A 35 3.25 -11.37 -9.41
N PHE A 36 3.01 -10.34 -8.58
CA PHE A 36 1.79 -9.53 -8.55
C PHE A 36 1.99 -8.11 -9.12
N ARG A 37 3.19 -7.77 -9.61
CA ARG A 37 3.48 -6.44 -10.20
C ARG A 37 2.67 -6.23 -11.49
N LYS A 38 2.54 -4.94 -11.88
CA LYS A 38 1.82 -4.49 -13.08
C LYS A 38 0.32 -4.81 -13.10
N ARG A 39 -0.28 -5.04 -11.92
CA ARG A 39 -1.72 -5.29 -11.73
C ARG A 39 -2.45 -4.18 -10.96
N GLY A 40 -1.75 -3.09 -10.65
CA GLY A 40 -2.35 -1.91 -10.00
C GLY A 40 -2.51 -1.96 -8.47
N TYR A 41 -2.04 -3.02 -7.79
CA TYR A 41 -2.19 -3.15 -6.34
C TYR A 41 -1.57 -2.01 -5.53
N ALA A 42 -0.38 -1.52 -5.94
CA ALA A 42 0.23 -0.35 -5.32
C ALA A 42 -0.66 0.91 -5.44
N SER A 43 -1.25 1.15 -6.61
CA SER A 43 -2.18 2.27 -6.78
C SER A 43 -3.46 2.08 -5.97
N HIS A 44 -3.94 0.85 -5.82
CA HIS A 44 -5.14 0.55 -5.05
C HIS A 44 -4.92 0.78 -3.55
N ILE A 45 -3.82 0.27 -2.98
CA ILE A 45 -3.55 0.44 -1.54
C ILE A 45 -3.35 1.91 -1.16
N LEU A 46 -2.81 2.74 -2.05
CA LEU A 46 -2.69 4.19 -1.84
C LEU A 46 -4.06 4.86 -1.73
N LYS A 47 -5.05 4.45 -2.52
CA LYS A 47 -6.42 4.97 -2.42
C LYS A 47 -7.10 4.62 -1.10
N CYS A 48 -6.74 3.49 -0.49
CA CYS A 48 -7.25 3.09 0.83
C CYS A 48 -6.57 3.85 1.99
N ALA A 49 -5.43 4.48 1.72
CA ALA A 49 -4.66 5.27 2.67
C ALA A 49 -4.85 6.78 2.49
N LEU A 50 -5.78 7.19 1.62
CA LEU A 50 -6.33 8.54 1.50
C LEU A 50 -7.68 8.57 2.22
#